data_AF-A0A948ZZY8-F1
#
_entry.id   AF-A0A948ZZY8-F1
#
_cell.length_a   1.000
_cell.length_b   1.000
_cell.length_c   1.000
_cell.angle_alpha   90.00
_cell.angle_beta   90.00
_cell.angle_gamma   90.00
#
_symmetry.space_group_name_H-M   'P 1'
#
loop_
_entity.id
_entity.type
_entity.pdbx_description
1 polymer ?
#
loop_
_entity_poly.entity_id
_entity_poly.type
_entity_poly.pdbx_seq_one_letter_code
_entity_poly.pdbx_strand_id
1 'polypeptide(L)' 'MKTCSLNDFMQELKPWLDKDHIRKALLDEQGHFVVHFVDGMKNVYHIDDCNEAQIKDVIVKLKGMGIKIEE' A
#
# COMPACT_ATOMS: atom_id res chain seq x y z
N MET A 1 7.10 -10.78 -6.85
CA MET A 1 5.76 -10.16 -6.77
C MET A 1 4.94 -11.04 -5.84
N LYS A 2 4.43 -10.48 -4.73
CA LYS A 2 3.59 -11.25 -3.80
C LYS A 2 2.12 -11.03 -4.19
N THR A 3 1.40 -12.12 -4.44
CA THR A 3 -0.04 -12.11 -4.60
C THR A 3 -0.65 -12.33 -3.22
N CYS A 4 -1.39 -11.35 -2.71
CA CYS A 4 -1.98 -11.41 -1.37
C CYS A 4 -3.40 -10.85 -1.39
N SER A 5 -4.23 -11.30 -0.45
CA SER A 5 -5.55 -10.70 -0.22
C SER A 5 -5.40 -9.29 0.33
N LEU A 6 -6.42 -8.44 0.20
CA LEU A 6 -6.38 -7.10 0.79
C LEU A 6 -6.10 -7.16 2.30
N ASN A 7 -6.68 -8.15 2.97
CA ASN A 7 -6.49 -8.33 4.40
C ASN A 7 -5.05 -8.72 4.73
N ASP A 8 -4.44 -9.64 3.97
CA ASP A 8 -3.01 -9.98 4.11
C ASP A 8 -2.13 -8.75 3.89
N PHE A 9 -2.40 -7.97 2.83
CA PHE A 9 -1.69 -6.74 2.56
C PHE A 9 -1.75 -5.79 3.77
N MET A 10 -2.94 -5.53 4.31
CA MET A 10 -3.11 -4.64 5.45
C MET A 10 -2.43 -5.18 6.72
N GLN A 11 -2.44 -6.49 6.95
CA GLN A 11 -1.73 -7.10 8.08
C GLN A 11 -0.20 -7.00 7.93
N GLU A 12 0.33 -7.23 6.73
CA GLU A 12 1.76 -7.08 6.43
C GLU A 12 2.20 -5.62 6.52
N LEU A 13 1.33 -4.67 6.13
CA LEU A 13 1.64 -3.24 6.16
C LEU A 13 1.55 -2.65 7.57
N LYS A 14 0.67 -3.20 8.42
CA LYS A 14 0.40 -2.74 9.79
C LYS A 14 1.63 -2.36 10.61
N PRO A 15 2.68 -3.20 10.73
CA PRO A 15 3.87 -2.85 11.52
C PRO A 15 4.67 -1.65 10.98
N TRP A 16 4.46 -1.26 9.72
CA TRP A 16 5.15 -0.16 9.07
C TRP A 16 4.35 1.15 9.08
N LEU A 17 3.02 1.06 9.25
CA LEU A 17 2.11 2.21 9.30
C LEU A 17 2.36 3.11 10.52
N ASP A 18 2.68 2.53 11.68
CA ASP A 18 2.87 3.26 12.94
C ASP A 18 4.22 3.97 13.08
N LYS A 19 5.17 3.70 12.19
CA LYS A 19 6.59 4.00 12.44
C LYS A 19 7.21 5.03 11.51
N ASP A 20 6.42 5.73 10.71
CA ASP A 20 6.92 6.68 9.69
C ASP A 20 7.91 6.02 8.69
N HIS A 21 7.95 4.68 8.63
CA HIS A 21 8.87 3.95 7.75
C HIS A 21 8.43 4.02 6.28
N ILE A 22 7.20 4.45 5.99
CA ILE A 22 6.68 4.56 4.65
C ILE A 22 6.91 5.99 4.17
N ARG A 23 7.85 6.14 3.24
CA ARG A 23 8.14 7.43 2.60
C ARG A 23 7.01 7.85 1.67
N LYS A 24 6.51 6.90 0.88
CA LYS A 24 5.39 7.10 -0.04
C LYS A 24 4.82 5.75 -0.49
N ALA A 25 3.57 5.77 -0.90
CA ALA A 25 3.00 4.66 -1.66
C ALA A 25 2.41 5.18 -2.97
N LEU A 26 2.32 4.32 -3.97
CA LEU A 26 1.77 4.65 -5.28
C LEU A 26 1.01 3.47 -5.85
N LEU A 27 -0.02 3.77 -6.64
CA LEU A 27 -0.80 2.79 -7.37
C LEU A 27 -0.35 2.82 -8.83
N ASP A 28 0.19 1.71 -9.32
CA ASP A 28 0.62 1.60 -10.71
C ASP A 28 -0.59 1.42 -11.65
N GLU A 29 -0.42 1.69 -12.95
CA GLU A 29 -1.48 1.59 -13.97
C GLU A 29 -2.11 0.19 -14.06
N GLN A 30 -1.41 -0.83 -13.58
CA GLN A 30 -1.88 -2.22 -13.49
C GLN A 30 -2.67 -2.53 -12.21
N GLY A 31 -2.89 -1.54 -11.34
CA GLY A 31 -3.54 -1.71 -10.04
C GLY A 31 -2.62 -2.27 -8.95
N HIS A 32 -1.30 -2.26 -9.15
CA HIS A 32 -0.34 -2.72 -8.16
C HIS A 32 -0.05 -1.65 -7.12
N PHE A 33 -0.06 -2.01 -5.84
CA PHE A 33 0.39 -1.13 -4.77
C PHE A 33 1.90 -1.22 -4.62
N VAL A 34 2.56 -0.09 -4.78
CA VAL A 34 4.00 0.05 -4.62
C VAL A 34 4.28 0.90 -3.39
N VAL A 35 4.99 0.34 -2.42
CA VAL A 35 5.34 1.00 -1.17
C VAL A 35 6.83 1.26 -1.14
N HIS A 36 7.20 2.53 -0.99
CA HIS A 36 8.57 2.98 -0.83
C HIS A 36 8.83 3.26 0.64
N PHE A 37 9.81 2.56 1.19
CA PHE A 37 10.24 2.73 2.57
C PHE A 37 11.35 3.77 2.68
N VAL A 38 11.49 4.38 3.85
CA VAL A 38 12.55 5.35 4.16
C VAL A 38 13.95 4.77 4.02
N ASP A 39 14.10 3.47 4.31
CA ASP A 39 15.35 2.70 4.18
C ASP A 39 15.74 2.38 2.71
N GLY A 40 14.97 2.88 1.74
CA GLY A 40 15.22 2.67 0.31
C GLY A 40 14.67 1.36 -0.25
N MET A 41 14.09 0.50 0.60
CA MET A 41 13.37 -0.69 0.16
C MET A 41 12.10 -0.32 -0.62
N LYS A 42 11.77 -1.14 -1.62
CA LYS A 42 10.55 -1.04 -2.40
C LYS A 42 9.85 -2.40 -2.40
N ASN A 43 8.60 -2.42 -1.94
CA ASN A 43 7.74 -3.59 -2.05
C ASN A 43 6.63 -3.33 -3.08
N VAL A 44 6.39 -4.33 -3.93
CA VAL A 44 5.31 -4.30 -4.91
C VAL A 44 4.33 -5.42 -4.56
N TYR A 45 3.09 -5.02 -4.31
CA TYR A 45 1.99 -5.89 -3.92
C TYR A 45 1.00 -5.99 -5.06
N HIS A 46 0.73 -7.22 -5.49
CA HIS A 46 -0.40 -7.53 -6.35
C HIS A 46 -1.54 -7.97 -5.45
N ILE A 47 -2.61 -7.19 -5.41
CA ILE A 47 -3.80 -7.51 -4.63
C ILE A 47 -4.85 -8.05 -5.59
N ASP A 48 -5.00 -9.38 -5.64
CA ASP A 48 -5.84 -10.07 -6.64
C ASP A 48 -7.33 -10.11 -6.26
N ASP A 49 -7.62 -9.95 -4.97
CA ASP A 49 -8.99 -9.98 -4.40
C ASP A 49 -9.51 -8.55 -4.10
N CYS A 50 -9.12 -7.57 -4.92
CA CYS A 50 -9.51 -6.18 -4.75
C CYS A 50 -10.34 -5.67 -5.92
N ASN A 51 -11.46 -5.01 -5.61
CA ASN A 51 -12.15 -4.14 -6.56
C ASN A 51 -11.71 -2.68 -6.42
N GLU A 52 -12.03 -1.86 -7.42
CA GLU A 52 -11.61 -0.45 -7.48
C GLU A 52 -12.07 0.38 -6.27
N ALA A 53 -13.24 0.04 -5.70
CA ALA A 53 -13.76 0.71 -4.50
C ALA A 53 -12.93 0.37 -3.25
N GLN A 54 -12.52 -0.89 -3.10
CA GLN A 54 -11.63 -1.34 -2.02
C GLN A 54 -10.25 -0.70 -2.13
N ILE A 55 -9.70 -0.57 -3.34
CA ILE A 55 -8.44 0.15 -3.60
C ILE A 55 -8.56 1.61 -3.14
N LYS A 56 -9.66 2.29 -3.48
CA LYS A 56 -9.92 3.68 -3.05
C LYS A 56 -10.02 3.79 -1.52
N ASP A 57 -10.70 2.86 -0.84
CA ASP A 57 -10.80 2.85 0.63
C ASP A 57 -9.41 2.72 1.29
N VAL A 58 -8.55 1.87 0.74
CA VAL A 58 -7.16 1.71 1.21
C VAL A 58 -6.37 3.00 1.03
N ILE A 59 -6.46 3.62 -0.15
CA ILE A 59 -5.79 4.90 -0.42
C ILE A 59 -6.25 5.96 0.58
N VAL A 60 -7.55 6.05 0.84
CA VAL A 60 -8.11 6.99 1.83
C VAL A 60 -7.59 6.70 3.24
N LYS A 61 -7.54 5.42 3.66
CA LYS A 61 -6.97 5.02 4.95
C LYS A 61 -5.50 5.40 5.07
N LEU A 62 -4.69 5.10 4.05
CA LEU A 62 -3.26 5.44 4.04
C LEU A 62 -3.05 6.95 4.08
N LYS A 63 -3.80 7.73 3.30
CA LYS A 63 -3.79 9.20 3.35
C LYS A 63 -4.18 9.71 4.75
N GLY A 64 -5.20 9.11 5.37
CA GLY A 64 -5.62 9.43 6.74
C GLY A 64 -4.59 9.11 7.82
N MET A 65 -3.67 8.19 7.56
CA MET A 65 -2.53 7.87 8.43
C MET A 65 -1.33 8.79 8.20
N GLY A 66 -1.43 9.78 7.31
CA GLY A 66 -0.35 10.70 6.99
C GLY A 66 0.60 10.21 5.89
N ILE A 67 0.31 9.07 5.25
CA ILE A 67 1.13 8.52 4.18
C ILE A 67 0.83 9.27 2.88
N LYS A 68 1.88 9.78 2.25
CA LYS A 68 1.77 10.42 0.94
C LYS A 68 1.54 9.35 -0.14
N ILE A 69 0.38 9.40 -0.78
CA ILE A 69 0.05 8.58 -1.95
C ILE A 69 0.26 9.40 -3.23
N GLU A 70 1.03 8.88 -4.17
CA GLU A 70 1.16 9.42 -5.53
C GLU A 70 0.34 8.53 -6.48
N GLU A 71 -0.51 9.17 -7.30
CA GLU A 71 -1.39 8.55 -8.31
C GLU A 71 -0.76 8.69 -9.70
#